data_AF-A0A0U1DG36-F1
#
_entry.id   AF-A0A0U1DG36-F1
#
_cell.length_a   1.000
_cell.length_b   1.000
_cell.length_c   1.000
_cell.angle_alpha   90.00
_cell.angle_beta   90.00
_cell.angle_gamma   90.00
#
_symmetry.space_group_name_H-M   'P 1'
#
loop_
_entity.id
_entity.type
_entity.pdbx_description
1 polymer ?
#
loop_
_entity_poly.entity_id
_entity_poly.type
_entity_poly.pdbx_seq_one_letter_code
_entity_poly.pdbx_strand_id
1 'polypeptide(L)'
;MAIDRARAVHADQRRTDTTTTLAPGATVTERWVPVERVGLYVPGGNAVYPSSVVMNVVPAQTAGVDSLVIASPPQAEFDGLPHPTILAAAALLGVEEVWAVGGAQAVALLAYGGPTPTAPSSPRST
;
A
#
# COMPACT_ATOMS: atom_id res chain seq x y z
N MET A 1 -19.24 -6.97 0.55
CA MET A 1 -18.94 -6.89 -0.91
C MET A 1 -17.41 -7.00 -1.11
N ALA A 2 -16.86 -7.18 -2.32
CA ALA A 2 -15.46 -7.65 -2.61
C ALA A 2 -14.35 -7.42 -1.55
N ILE A 3 -14.19 -6.21 -0.99
CA ILE A 3 -13.24 -5.89 0.09
C ILE A 3 -13.43 -6.81 1.30
N ASP A 4 -14.65 -7.00 1.78
CA ASP A 4 -14.94 -7.82 2.95
C ASP A 4 -14.55 -9.29 2.73
N ARG A 5 -14.76 -9.79 1.51
CA ARG A 5 -14.36 -11.16 1.13
C ARG A 5 -12.84 -11.29 1.10
N ALA A 6 -12.15 -10.30 0.54
CA ALA A 6 -10.70 -10.26 0.56
C ALA A 6 -10.18 -10.18 2.01
N ARG A 7 -10.79 -9.37 2.88
CA ARG A 7 -10.42 -9.29 4.30
C ARG A 7 -10.60 -10.63 5.00
N ALA A 8 -11.73 -11.30 4.81
CA ALA A 8 -11.99 -12.60 5.39
C ALA A 8 -10.94 -13.65 4.99
N VAL A 9 -10.61 -13.74 3.69
CA VAL A 9 -9.60 -14.70 3.19
C VAL A 9 -8.20 -14.40 3.71
N HIS A 10 -7.76 -13.13 3.69
CA HIS A 10 -6.42 -12.79 4.15
C HIS A 10 -6.28 -12.86 5.67
N ALA A 11 -7.36 -12.65 6.42
CA ALA A 11 -7.37 -12.82 7.87
C ALA A 11 -7.15 -14.30 8.26
N ASP A 12 -7.78 -15.23 7.53
CA ASP A 12 -7.62 -16.68 7.73
C ASP A 12 -6.18 -17.16 7.45
N GLN A 13 -5.47 -16.49 6.54
CA GLN A 13 -4.08 -16.80 6.19
C GLN A 13 -3.04 -16.23 7.16
N ARG A 14 -3.46 -15.39 8.12
CA ARG A 14 -2.53 -14.72 9.04
C ARG A 14 -1.89 -15.73 9.98
N ARG A 15 -0.56 -15.86 9.90
CA ARG A 15 0.21 -16.72 10.80
C ARG A 15 0.35 -16.10 12.19
N THR A 16 0.38 -16.97 13.19
CA THR A 16 0.63 -16.62 14.60
C THR A 16 2.04 -17.00 15.00
N ASP A 17 2.62 -16.24 15.93
CA ASP A 17 3.91 -16.59 16.54
C ASP A 17 3.85 -18.01 17.12
N THR A 18 4.93 -18.76 16.92
CA THR A 18 5.03 -20.15 17.39
C THR A 18 6.28 -20.31 18.24
N THR A 19 6.13 -20.88 19.44
CA THR A 19 7.24 -21.14 20.35
C THR A 19 7.47 -22.65 20.47
N THR A 20 8.70 -23.06 20.19
CA THR A 20 9.16 -24.45 20.33
C THR A 20 10.05 -24.56 21.58
N THR A 21 9.68 -25.44 22.51
CA THR A 21 10.49 -25.77 23.69
C THR A 21 11.40 -26.94 23.39
N LEU A 22 12.71 -26.75 23.55
CA LEU A 22 13.73 -27.76 23.26
C LEU A 22 14.17 -28.51 24.53
N ALA A 23 14.20 -27.82 25.67
CA ALA A 23 14.54 -28.35 26.99
C ALA A 23 14.04 -27.38 28.09
N PRO A 24 14.09 -27.74 29.38
CA PRO A 24 13.75 -26.81 30.46
C PRO A 24 14.57 -25.50 30.35
N GLY A 25 13.87 -24.38 30.21
CA GLY A 25 14.49 -23.05 30.03
C GLY A 25 15.02 -22.75 28.62
N ALA A 26 14.93 -23.68 27.68
CA ALA A 26 15.40 -23.49 26.30
C ALA A 26 14.21 -23.44 25.32
N THR A 27 13.87 -22.24 24.87
CA THR A 27 12.75 -21.98 23.93
C THR A 27 13.21 -21.17 22.74
N VAL A 28 12.68 -21.47 21.56
CA VAL A 28 12.84 -20.69 20.33
C VAL A 28 11.48 -20.19 19.89
N THR A 29 11.34 -18.90 19.57
CA THR A 29 10.08 -18.32 19.07
C THR A 29 10.26 -17.81 17.65
N GLU A 30 9.44 -18.31 16.73
CA GLU A 30 9.27 -17.74 15.41
C GLU A 30 8.20 -16.65 15.49
N ARG A 31 8.54 -15.43 15.03
CA ARG A 31 7.62 -14.29 15.03
C ARG A 31 7.34 -13.81 13.61
N TRP A 32 6.09 -13.43 13.35
CA TRP A 32 5.67 -12.86 12.08
C TRP A 32 5.52 -11.34 12.21
N VAL A 33 6.54 -10.61 11.80
CA VAL A 33 6.60 -9.14 11.90
C VAL A 33 6.26 -8.52 10.54
N PRO A 34 5.29 -7.58 10.46
CA PRO A 34 5.01 -6.88 9.22
C PRO A 34 6.19 -5.98 8.82
N VAL A 35 6.31 -5.72 7.52
CA VAL A 35 7.21 -4.67 7.03
C VAL A 35 6.67 -3.30 7.44
N GLU A 36 7.57 -2.35 7.70
CA GLU A 36 7.20 -1.00 8.17
C GLU A 36 6.43 -0.20 7.10
N ARG A 37 6.85 -0.32 5.82
CA ARG A 37 6.22 0.39 4.70
C ARG A 37 6.19 -0.43 3.42
N VAL A 38 5.10 -0.31 2.66
CA VAL A 38 4.96 -0.96 1.34
C VAL A 38 4.60 0.01 0.22
N GLY A 39 5.17 -0.24 -0.96
CA GLY A 39 4.78 0.38 -2.22
C GLY A 39 3.92 -0.56 -3.06
N LEU A 40 2.75 -0.10 -3.47
CA LEU A 40 1.77 -0.90 -4.22
C LEU A 40 1.58 -0.31 -5.62
N TYR A 41 2.09 -0.98 -6.65
CA TYR A 41 1.89 -0.54 -8.02
C TYR A 41 0.55 -1.04 -8.56
N VAL A 42 -0.30 -0.12 -9.02
CA VAL A 42 -1.61 -0.40 -9.60
C VAL A 42 -1.63 0.04 -11.07
N PRO A 43 -1.72 -0.90 -12.02
CA PRO A 43 -1.80 -0.58 -13.44
C PRO A 43 -2.97 0.37 -13.75
N GLY A 44 -2.76 1.23 -14.75
CA GLY A 44 -3.75 2.17 -15.26
C GLY A 44 -3.59 2.37 -16.77
N GLY A 45 -4.27 3.37 -17.33
CA GLY A 45 -4.37 3.60 -18.77
C GLY A 45 -5.57 2.87 -19.37
N ASN A 46 -5.36 2.08 -20.42
CA ASN A 46 -6.44 1.39 -21.16
C ASN A 46 -7.20 0.33 -20.33
N ALA A 47 -6.61 -0.12 -19.22
CA ALA A 47 -7.18 -1.15 -18.37
C ALA A 47 -7.20 -0.70 -16.91
N VAL A 48 -8.39 -0.44 -16.39
CA VAL A 48 -8.62 0.10 -15.05
C VAL A 48 -9.12 -1.03 -14.16
N TYR A 49 -8.32 -1.41 -13.17
CA TYR A 49 -8.62 -2.56 -12.30
C TYR A 49 -8.70 -2.14 -10.81
N PRO A 50 -9.87 -1.69 -10.32
CA PRO A 50 -10.06 -1.46 -8.89
C PRO A 50 -9.84 -2.72 -8.05
N SER A 51 -10.03 -3.91 -8.64
CA SER A 51 -9.69 -5.18 -8.01
C SER A 51 -8.20 -5.27 -7.63
N SER A 52 -7.29 -4.72 -8.43
CA SER A 52 -5.86 -4.68 -8.09
C SER A 52 -5.58 -3.82 -6.87
N VAL A 53 -6.33 -2.73 -6.67
CA VAL A 53 -6.23 -1.94 -5.43
C VAL A 53 -6.63 -2.79 -4.23
N VAL A 54 -7.79 -3.43 -4.31
CA VAL A 54 -8.30 -4.29 -3.22
C VAL A 54 -7.32 -5.41 -2.90
N MET A 55 -6.83 -6.12 -3.92
CA MET A 55 -5.96 -7.29 -3.73
C MET A 55 -4.53 -6.94 -3.30
N ASN A 56 -4.08 -5.69 -3.45
CA ASN A 56 -2.80 -5.24 -2.91
C ASN A 56 -2.93 -4.64 -1.50
N VAL A 57 -3.92 -3.78 -1.29
CA VAL A 57 -4.06 -3.00 -0.05
C VAL A 57 -4.59 -3.86 1.10
N VAL A 58 -5.57 -4.73 0.84
CA VAL A 58 -6.16 -5.57 1.88
C VAL A 58 -5.13 -6.47 2.58
N PRO A 59 -4.28 -7.26 1.88
CA PRO A 59 -3.24 -8.03 2.56
C PRO A 59 -2.25 -7.18 3.34
N ALA A 60 -1.85 -6.01 2.82
CA ALA A 60 -0.94 -5.11 3.53
C ALA A 60 -1.54 -4.62 4.86
N GLN A 61 -2.81 -4.19 4.84
CA GLN A 61 -3.54 -3.80 6.05
C GLN A 61 -3.75 -4.98 7.00
N THR A 62 -4.10 -6.16 6.48
CA THR A 62 -4.30 -7.37 7.28
C THR A 62 -3.00 -7.85 7.93
N ALA A 63 -1.85 -7.66 7.30
CA ALA A 63 -0.54 -7.95 7.89
C ALA A 63 -0.20 -6.97 9.04
N GLY A 64 -0.78 -5.77 9.03
CA GLY A 64 -0.48 -4.70 9.99
C GLY A 64 0.69 -3.83 9.55
N VAL A 65 0.83 -3.59 8.24
CA VAL A 65 1.79 -2.61 7.73
C VAL A 65 1.37 -1.21 8.17
N ASP A 66 2.29 -0.46 8.76
CA ASP A 66 2.03 0.88 9.33
C ASP A 66 1.82 1.94 8.25
N SER A 67 2.51 1.80 7.11
CA SER A 67 2.52 2.80 6.06
C SER A 67 2.45 2.19 4.66
N LEU A 68 1.61 2.72 3.78
CA LEU A 68 1.52 2.25 2.40
C LEU A 68 1.29 3.39 1.43
N VAL A 69 1.75 3.21 0.21
CA VAL A 69 1.53 4.12 -0.90
C VAL A 69 1.10 3.36 -2.16
N ILE A 70 0.14 3.91 -2.90
CA ILE A 70 -0.22 3.40 -4.23
C ILE A 70 0.49 4.23 -5.29
N ALA A 71 1.19 3.57 -6.23
CA ALA A 71 1.66 4.21 -7.46
C ALA A 71 0.76 3.78 -8.62
N SER A 72 0.20 4.75 -9.35
CA SER A 72 -0.61 4.46 -10.53
C SER A 72 -0.35 5.50 -11.65
N PRO A 73 -0.32 5.09 -12.92
CA PRO A 73 -0.01 5.99 -14.03
C PRO A 73 -0.96 7.21 -14.09
N PRO A 74 -0.41 8.43 -14.28
CA PRO A 74 -1.22 9.63 -14.51
C PRO A 74 -1.96 9.52 -15.85
N GLN A 75 -3.16 10.09 -15.91
CA GLN A 75 -3.98 10.08 -17.13
C GLN A 75 -4.36 11.50 -17.52
N ALA A 76 -4.10 11.86 -18.78
CA ALA A 76 -4.35 13.21 -19.29
C ALA A 76 -5.83 13.60 -19.24
N GLU A 77 -6.74 12.65 -19.42
CA GLU A 77 -8.20 12.85 -19.31
C GLU A 77 -8.66 13.19 -17.89
N PHE A 78 -7.83 12.89 -16.88
CA PHE A 78 -8.12 13.12 -15.46
C PHE A 78 -7.12 14.10 -14.85
N ASP A 79 -6.75 15.15 -15.58
CA ASP A 79 -5.86 16.23 -15.12
C ASP A 79 -4.49 15.74 -14.60
N GLY A 80 -3.99 14.64 -15.17
CA GLY A 80 -2.72 14.03 -14.74
C GLY A 80 -2.85 13.20 -13.45
N LEU A 81 -4.06 12.92 -12.98
CA LEU A 81 -4.31 12.03 -11.85
C LEU A 81 -4.55 10.59 -12.32
N PRO A 82 -4.41 9.59 -11.41
CA PRO A 82 -4.91 8.25 -11.65
C PRO A 82 -6.41 8.22 -11.91
N HIS A 83 -6.88 7.17 -12.57
CA HIS A 83 -8.30 7.00 -12.89
C HIS A 83 -9.21 7.13 -11.65
N PRO A 84 -10.35 7.83 -11.71
CA PRO A 84 -11.23 8.07 -10.56
C PRO A 84 -11.64 6.79 -9.81
N THR A 85 -11.92 5.69 -10.52
CA THR A 85 -12.22 4.38 -9.90
C THR A 85 -11.08 3.82 -9.04
N ILE A 86 -9.81 4.06 -9.40
CA ILE A 86 -8.66 3.65 -8.58
C ILE A 86 -8.61 4.50 -7.31
N LEU A 87 -8.79 5.82 -7.45
CA LEU A 87 -8.84 6.75 -6.32
C LEU A 87 -10.02 6.45 -5.38
N ALA A 88 -11.18 6.12 -5.93
CA ALA A 88 -12.35 5.72 -5.16
C ALA A 88 -12.10 4.41 -4.39
N ALA A 89 -11.49 3.40 -5.03
CA ALA A 89 -11.13 2.16 -4.35
C ALA A 89 -10.09 2.38 -3.25
N ALA A 90 -9.09 3.25 -3.49
CA ALA A 90 -8.09 3.65 -2.50
C ALA A 90 -8.76 4.35 -1.31
N ALA A 91 -9.66 5.30 -1.56
CA ALA A 91 -10.41 6.02 -0.53
C ALA A 91 -11.31 5.09 0.30
N LEU A 92 -12.01 4.14 -0.34
CA LEU A 92 -12.82 3.13 0.36
C LEU A 92 -11.99 2.23 1.29
N LEU A 93 -10.70 2.07 1.01
CA LEU A 93 -9.76 1.31 1.83
C LEU A 93 -9.00 2.20 2.82
N GLY A 94 -9.24 3.52 2.84
CA GLY A 94 -8.54 4.45 3.73
C GLY A 94 -7.08 4.68 3.35
N VAL A 95 -6.73 4.55 2.07
CA VAL A 95 -5.38 4.87 1.58
C VAL A 95 -5.24 6.38 1.43
N GLU A 96 -4.26 6.96 2.12
CA GLU A 96 -4.04 8.42 2.16
C GLU A 96 -2.98 8.89 1.16
N GLU A 97 -2.09 7.99 0.72
CA GLU A 97 -0.98 8.32 -0.16
C GLU A 97 -1.09 7.62 -1.52
N VAL A 98 -1.26 8.41 -2.57
CA VAL A 98 -1.30 7.94 -3.97
C VAL A 98 -0.38 8.80 -4.82
N TRP A 99 0.58 8.17 -5.50
CA TRP A 99 1.49 8.81 -6.43
C TRP A 99 1.01 8.63 -7.86
N ALA A 100 0.84 9.74 -8.57
CA ALA A 100 0.52 9.79 -9.99
C ALA A 100 1.77 9.51 -10.85
N VAL A 101 2.27 8.27 -10.76
CA VAL A 101 3.47 7.82 -11.47
C VAL A 101 3.29 6.38 -11.97
N GLY A 102 3.66 6.15 -13.23
CA GLY A 102 3.59 4.85 -13.90
C GLY A 102 4.97 4.27 -14.22
N GLY A 103 4.99 3.07 -14.80
CA GLY A 103 6.19 2.50 -15.45
C GLY A 103 7.37 2.21 -14.52
N ALA A 104 8.56 2.07 -15.10
CA ALA A 104 9.79 1.74 -14.36
C ALA A 104 10.18 2.84 -13.35
N GLN A 105 9.87 4.10 -13.65
CA GLN A 105 10.11 5.23 -12.76
C GLN A 105 9.27 5.16 -11.47
N ALA A 106 8.06 4.58 -11.51
CA ALA A 106 7.28 4.32 -10.30
C ALA A 106 8.01 3.35 -9.38
N VAL A 107 8.53 2.26 -9.93
CA VAL A 107 9.29 1.26 -9.18
C VAL A 107 10.56 1.88 -8.59
N ALA A 108 11.26 2.72 -9.36
CA ALA A 108 12.44 3.44 -8.88
C ALA A 108 12.10 4.38 -7.70
N LEU A 109 10.99 5.15 -7.79
CA LEU A 109 10.55 6.02 -6.70
C LEU A 109 10.15 5.22 -5.44
N LEU A 110 9.49 4.07 -5.60
CA LEU A 110 9.12 3.21 -4.47
C LEU A 110 10.36 2.62 -3.78
N ALA A 111 11.40 2.28 -4.54
CA ALA A 111 12.61 1.65 -4.02
C ALA A 111 13.61 2.65 -3.42
N TYR A 112 13.81 3.80 -4.07
CA TYR A 112 14.85 4.77 -3.69
C TYR A 112 14.30 6.02 -3.01
N GLY A 113 12.97 6.19 -2.98
CA GLY A 113 12.34 7.46 -2.62
C GLY A 113 12.48 8.49 -3.73
N GLY A 114 11.76 9.60 -3.58
CA GLY A 114 11.86 10.76 -4.45
C GLY A 114 12.09 12.04 -3.64
N PRO A 115 12.53 13.13 -4.28
CA PRO A 115 12.56 14.43 -3.63
C PRO A 115 11.14 14.78 -3.17
N THR A 116 10.98 15.00 -1.87
CA THR A 116 9.74 15.52 -1.30
C THR A 116 9.54 16.93 -1.85
N PRO A 117 8.38 17.27 -2.45
CA PRO A 117 8.12 18.66 -2.80
C PRO A 117 8.19 19.49 -1.51
N THR A 118 9.10 20.45 -1.48
CA THR A 118 9.19 21.42 -0.38
C THR A 118 7.85 22.12 -0.28
N ALA A 119 7.23 22.07 0.90
CA ALA A 119 6.04 22.86 1.17
C ALA A 119 6.34 24.33 0.82
N PRO A 120 5.42 25.05 0.14
CA PRO A 120 5.62 26.47 -0.14
C PRO A 120 5.87 27.20 1.18
N SER A 121 6.96 27.95 1.26
CA SER A 121 7.28 28.74 2.44
C SER A 121 6.13 29.70 2.70
N SER A 122 5.51 29.62 3.89
CA SER A 122 4.47 30.56 4.29
C SER A 122 5.01 31.99 4.16
N PRO A 123 4.30 32.92 3.49
CA PRO A 123 4.74 34.31 3.48
C PRO A 123 4.76 34.80 4.93
N ARG A 124 5.93 35.26 5.39
CA ARG A 124 6.05 35.92 6.69
C ARG A 124 5.06 37.08 6.73
N SER A 125 4.13 37.02 7.68
CA SER A 125 3.30 38.15 8.09
C SER A 125 4.22 39.30 8.54
N THR A 126 4.25 40.39 7.78
CA THR A 126 4.67 41.72 8.23
C THR A 126 3.45 42.55 8.54
#